data_AF-A0A1M3MV34-F1
#
_entry.id   AF-A0A1M3MV34-F1
#
_cell.length_a   1.000
_cell.length_b   1.000
_cell.length_c   1.000
_cell.angle_alpha   90.00
_cell.angle_beta   90.00
_cell.angle_gamma   90.00
#
_symmetry.space_group_name_H-M   'P 1'
#
loop_
_entity.id
_entity.type
_entity.pdbx_description
1 polymer ?
#
loop_
_entity_poly.entity_id
_entity_poly.type
_entity_poly.pdbx_seq_one_letter_code
_entity_poly.pdbx_strand_id
1 'polypeptide(L)'
;MADGVFVRRDVNHVLVTGQSLAVGVSGAPALSLTQPFGNLMFNTGVMAGGEDLESFEPLVEGDNIPGSKAIVETMSSAFANLVADLARGERGERGEGHDLLLSVHGSGAKTYAQLKKGTKAYERGMAQVTAGRDIAKRLGKSYVVRAIANVHGESDHAEKSTRYTRDLLQWQADYEKDIKALTGQVEPVPMFQTQISSWTRMMKGTETSAIPGAQLAAHVTSAGKVVLVGPKYHLQYSKDGVHLTSEGYRHMGEDYAKAYRRVVLEGKRWEPLRPIETKRDGAVITVKFAVPAPPLVLDTSLVSDPGNYGFEYSDSSASSPAITKVEVTEPDTVVITLAAVPTGDDRRLRYAFTGIKGAPSGPQTGARGNLRDSDATRSRSRHRLYNWCVHFDEPVP
;
A
#
# COMPACT_ATOMS: atom_id res chain seq x y z
N MET A 1 13.48 -16.17 3.66
CA MET A 1 14.13 -15.93 2.35
C MET A 1 15.60 -16.14 2.59
N ALA A 2 16.16 -17.24 2.08
CA ALA A 2 17.58 -17.54 2.22
C ALA A 2 18.42 -16.50 1.46
N ASP A 3 19.66 -16.33 1.91
CA ASP A 3 20.69 -15.33 1.57
C ASP A 3 21.07 -15.23 0.07
N GLY A 4 20.09 -15.04 -0.81
CA GLY A 4 20.32 -14.83 -2.23
C GLY A 4 20.85 -13.42 -2.48
N VAL A 5 22.04 -13.33 -3.06
CA VAL A 5 22.62 -12.08 -3.55
C VAL A 5 21.64 -11.41 -4.52
N PHE A 6 21.33 -10.12 -4.31
CA PHE A 6 20.49 -9.35 -5.22
C PHE A 6 21.09 -9.37 -6.63
N VAL A 7 20.38 -10.00 -7.58
CA VAL A 7 20.81 -10.08 -8.98
C VAL A 7 20.33 -8.84 -9.72
N ARG A 8 21.27 -8.03 -10.21
CA ARG A 8 20.98 -6.85 -11.04
C ARG A 8 20.47 -7.23 -12.41
N ARG A 9 19.60 -6.39 -12.96
CA ARG A 9 19.02 -6.52 -14.30
C ARG A 9 18.88 -5.13 -14.91
N ASP A 10 19.00 -5.05 -16.23
CA ASP A 10 18.94 -3.79 -16.97
C ASP A 10 17.52 -3.21 -16.99
N VAL A 11 16.50 -4.06 -17.04
CA VAL A 11 15.10 -3.67 -16.99
C VAL A 11 14.42 -4.34 -15.79
N ASN A 12 14.03 -3.54 -14.81
CA ASN A 12 13.36 -3.97 -13.58
C ASN A 12 11.88 -3.55 -13.63
N HIS A 13 11.01 -4.47 -14.01
CA HIS A 13 9.60 -4.16 -14.21
C HIS A 13 8.81 -4.28 -12.89
N VAL A 14 7.98 -3.28 -12.60
CA VAL A 14 6.91 -3.36 -11.61
C VAL A 14 5.57 -3.10 -12.28
N LEU A 15 4.65 -4.06 -12.14
CA LEU A 15 3.29 -3.94 -12.63
C LEU A 15 2.41 -3.29 -11.56
N VAL A 16 1.49 -2.41 -11.96
CA VAL A 16 0.51 -1.79 -11.08
C VAL A 16 -0.88 -2.31 -11.44
N THR A 17 -1.47 -3.06 -10.51
CA THR A 17 -2.83 -3.60 -10.61
C THR A 17 -3.75 -2.94 -9.59
N GLY A 18 -5.06 -3.09 -9.79
CA GLY A 18 -6.08 -2.65 -8.86
C GLY A 18 -7.21 -1.90 -9.54
N GLN A 19 -7.87 -1.02 -8.79
CA GLN A 19 -9.06 -0.31 -9.25
C GLN A 19 -8.81 1.16 -9.57
N SER A 20 -9.80 2.04 -9.32
CA SER A 20 -9.77 3.46 -9.67
C SER A 20 -8.55 4.21 -9.11
N LEU A 21 -8.13 3.87 -7.89
CA LEU A 21 -6.91 4.44 -7.30
C LEU A 21 -5.62 3.97 -8.02
N ALA A 22 -5.59 2.76 -8.57
CA ALA A 22 -4.43 2.27 -9.32
C ALA A 22 -4.23 3.04 -10.65
N VAL A 23 -5.30 3.60 -11.20
CA VAL A 23 -5.30 4.37 -12.46
C VAL A 23 -5.40 5.89 -12.23
N GLY A 24 -5.18 6.37 -11.00
CA GLY A 24 -5.10 7.80 -10.72
C GLY A 24 -6.43 8.57 -10.80
N VAL A 25 -7.58 7.94 -10.58
CA VAL A 25 -8.87 8.67 -10.58
C VAL A 25 -8.81 9.85 -9.59
N SER A 26 -9.28 11.03 -10.01
CA SER A 26 -9.18 12.30 -9.27
C SER A 26 -7.76 12.85 -9.07
N GLY A 27 -6.74 12.23 -9.68
CA GLY A 27 -5.35 12.65 -9.68
C GLY A 27 -5.01 13.75 -10.69
N ALA A 28 -6.00 14.48 -11.22
CA ALA A 28 -5.73 15.60 -12.12
C ALA A 28 -5.36 16.86 -11.30
N PRO A 29 -4.39 17.67 -11.75
CA PRO A 29 -3.54 17.45 -12.93
C PRO A 29 -2.37 16.49 -12.64
N ALA A 30 -1.80 15.91 -13.69
CA ALA A 30 -0.48 15.27 -13.64
C ALA A 30 0.59 16.29 -13.20
N LEU A 31 1.49 15.85 -12.31
CA LEU A 31 2.55 16.65 -11.69
C LEU A 31 3.94 16.18 -12.14
N SER A 32 4.13 14.87 -12.34
CA SER A 32 5.41 14.24 -12.69
C SER A 32 5.66 14.25 -14.21
N LEU A 33 5.82 15.44 -14.79
CA LEU A 33 5.95 15.67 -16.24
C LEU A 33 7.39 15.58 -16.78
N THR A 34 8.35 15.24 -15.92
CA THR A 34 9.77 15.09 -16.30
C THR A 34 10.32 13.84 -15.63
N GLN A 35 11.30 13.20 -16.28
CA GLN A 35 11.96 12.01 -15.75
C GLN A 35 13.38 12.35 -15.26
N PRO A 36 13.60 12.49 -13.93
CA PRO A 36 14.89 12.89 -13.37
C PRO A 36 15.91 11.74 -13.25
N PHE A 37 15.51 10.50 -13.52
CA PHE A 37 16.31 9.27 -13.44
C PHE A 37 16.24 8.51 -14.78
N GLY A 38 16.50 7.19 -14.77
CA GLY A 38 16.41 6.33 -15.94
C GLY A 38 15.12 5.49 -15.99
N ASN A 39 14.09 5.85 -15.22
CA ASN A 39 12.85 5.08 -15.14
C ASN A 39 12.10 5.11 -16.47
N LEU A 40 11.42 4.00 -16.77
CA LEU A 40 10.79 3.73 -18.06
C LEU A 40 9.28 3.49 -17.91
N MET A 41 8.56 3.81 -18.98
CA MET A 41 7.20 3.35 -19.27
C MET A 41 7.17 2.73 -20.67
N PHE A 42 6.03 2.21 -21.11
CA PHE A 42 5.85 1.82 -22.51
C PHE A 42 5.54 3.05 -23.37
N ASN A 43 5.74 2.95 -24.68
CA ASN A 43 5.38 3.99 -25.65
C ASN A 43 3.91 4.41 -25.64
N THR A 44 3.02 3.55 -25.11
CA THR A 44 1.60 3.83 -24.93
C THR A 44 1.26 4.52 -23.60
N GLY A 45 2.27 4.84 -22.78
CA GLY A 45 2.14 5.50 -21.49
C GLY A 45 2.37 4.58 -20.28
N VAL A 46 2.10 5.12 -19.10
CA VAL A 46 2.07 4.39 -17.82
C VAL A 46 0.90 3.42 -17.78
N MET A 47 -0.30 3.85 -18.15
CA MET A 47 -1.52 3.06 -18.36
C MET A 47 -1.48 2.35 -19.71
N ALA A 48 -0.46 1.51 -19.89
CA ALA A 48 0.01 1.02 -21.18
C ALA A 48 -1.00 0.16 -21.98
N GLY A 49 -2.07 -0.34 -21.36
CA GLY A 49 -2.98 -1.27 -22.02
C GLY A 49 -2.34 -2.64 -22.25
N GLY A 50 -2.60 -3.29 -23.38
CA GLY A 50 -2.04 -4.61 -23.70
C GLY A 50 -1.71 -4.82 -25.17
N GLU A 51 -1.75 -3.74 -25.96
CA GLU A 51 -1.57 -3.72 -27.42
C GLU A 51 -0.57 -2.60 -27.74
N ASP A 52 0.07 -2.67 -28.91
CA ASP A 52 0.98 -1.65 -29.45
C ASP A 52 2.15 -1.26 -28.53
N LEU A 53 2.60 -2.21 -27.71
CA LEU A 53 3.74 -2.09 -26.78
C LEU A 53 5.07 -2.38 -27.52
N GLU A 54 5.65 -1.37 -28.13
CA GLU A 54 6.75 -1.54 -29.10
C GLU A 54 8.13 -1.08 -28.59
N SER A 55 8.15 -0.07 -27.72
CA SER A 55 9.38 0.52 -27.16
C SER A 55 9.20 0.98 -25.71
N PHE A 56 10.33 1.32 -25.08
CA PHE A 56 10.36 1.99 -23.79
C PHE A 56 10.54 3.49 -23.99
N GLU A 57 9.85 4.27 -23.19
CA GLU A 57 9.96 5.74 -23.14
C GLU A 57 10.28 6.19 -21.71
N PRO A 58 10.82 7.41 -21.50
CA PRO A 58 11.02 7.95 -20.16
C PRO A 58 9.71 8.00 -19.37
N LEU A 59 9.71 7.47 -18.14
CA LEU A 59 8.53 7.47 -17.27
C LEU A 59 8.12 8.89 -16.88
N VAL A 60 6.94 9.31 -17.34
CA VAL A 60 6.26 10.54 -16.91
C VAL A 60 4.78 10.23 -16.74
N GLU A 61 4.11 10.92 -15.82
CA GLU A 61 2.65 10.88 -15.74
C GLU A 61 2.04 11.77 -16.83
N GLY A 62 0.79 11.51 -17.20
CA GLY A 62 0.17 12.23 -18.32
C GLY A 62 -0.93 11.49 -19.05
N ASP A 63 -1.21 10.25 -18.67
CA ASP A 63 -2.19 9.43 -19.35
C ASP A 63 -3.62 9.84 -19.01
N ASN A 64 -4.51 9.61 -19.98
CA ASN A 64 -5.94 9.67 -19.74
C ASN A 64 -6.40 8.42 -19.01
N ILE A 65 -7.23 8.58 -17.98
CA ILE A 65 -7.94 7.44 -17.39
C ILE A 65 -8.76 6.78 -18.51
N PRO A 66 -8.73 5.43 -18.67
CA PRO A 66 -9.52 4.74 -19.67
C PRO A 66 -11.00 5.15 -19.64
N GLY A 67 -11.49 5.70 -20.76
CA GLY A 67 -12.86 6.20 -20.88
C GLY A 67 -13.10 7.63 -20.36
N SER A 68 -12.04 8.37 -20.03
CA SER A 68 -12.07 9.76 -19.59
C SER A 68 -11.11 10.63 -20.41
N LYS A 69 -11.27 11.96 -20.32
CA LYS A 69 -10.32 12.96 -20.87
C LYS A 69 -9.43 13.57 -19.78
N ALA A 70 -9.51 13.07 -18.55
CA ALA A 70 -8.72 13.57 -17.44
C ALA A 70 -7.31 13.01 -17.51
N ILE A 71 -6.34 13.90 -17.66
CA ILE A 71 -4.91 13.62 -17.55
C ILE A 71 -4.51 13.65 -16.08
N VAL A 72 -3.94 12.55 -15.58
CA VAL A 72 -3.79 12.34 -14.14
C VAL A 72 -2.39 11.93 -13.72
N GLU A 73 -2.08 12.24 -12.46
CA GLU A 73 -1.01 11.66 -11.68
C GLU A 73 -1.46 10.28 -11.15
N THR A 74 -0.71 9.22 -11.47
CA THR A 74 -0.74 7.96 -10.74
C THR A 74 0.37 7.92 -9.69
N MET A 75 0.47 6.82 -8.93
CA MET A 75 1.59 6.64 -7.99
C MET A 75 2.93 6.30 -8.67
N SER A 76 2.93 5.99 -9.97
CA SER A 76 3.99 5.23 -10.64
C SER A 76 5.31 6.01 -10.71
N SER A 77 5.25 7.27 -11.13
CA SER A 77 6.45 8.12 -11.26
C SER A 77 7.05 8.43 -9.89
N ALA A 78 6.25 8.79 -8.89
CA ALA A 78 6.75 9.06 -7.55
C ALA A 78 7.39 7.82 -6.91
N PHE A 79 6.77 6.65 -7.10
CA PHE A 79 7.31 5.36 -6.67
C PHE A 79 8.68 5.09 -7.31
N ALA A 80 8.75 5.08 -8.64
CA ALA A 80 9.98 4.77 -9.36
C ALA A 80 11.10 5.78 -9.08
N ASN A 81 10.76 7.06 -9.02
CA ASN A 81 11.72 8.13 -8.77
C ASN A 81 12.32 8.05 -7.36
N LEU A 82 11.53 7.74 -6.33
CA LEU A 82 12.08 7.56 -4.99
C LEU A 82 12.89 6.26 -4.87
N VAL A 83 12.50 5.17 -5.54
CA VAL A 83 13.34 3.96 -5.60
C VAL A 83 14.70 4.25 -6.21
N ALA A 84 14.74 4.94 -7.36
CA ALA A 84 15.98 5.30 -8.03
C ALA A 84 16.87 6.22 -7.18
N ASP A 85 16.27 7.20 -6.48
CA ASP A 85 16.98 8.10 -5.57
C ASP A 85 17.60 7.34 -4.39
N LEU A 86 16.81 6.48 -3.74
CA LEU A 86 17.28 5.68 -2.60
C LEU A 86 18.38 4.69 -3.00
N ALA A 87 18.32 4.10 -4.19
CA ALA A 87 19.36 3.20 -4.70
C ALA A 87 20.70 3.92 -4.95
N ARG A 88 20.66 5.20 -5.37
CA ARG A 88 21.84 6.02 -5.66
C ARG A 88 22.44 6.66 -4.40
N GLY A 89 21.60 7.11 -3.46
CA GLY A 89 22.00 7.88 -2.28
C GLY A 89 22.90 7.16 -1.27
N GLU A 90 22.92 5.82 -1.25
CA GLU A 90 23.65 5.06 -0.22
C GLU A 90 25.07 4.63 -0.62
N ARG A 91 25.47 4.82 -1.89
CA ARG A 91 26.77 4.35 -2.41
C ARG A 91 27.60 5.43 -3.10
N GLY A 92 27.20 6.71 -2.99
CA GLY A 92 27.82 7.82 -3.72
C GLY A 92 27.69 7.67 -5.24
N GLU A 93 28.52 8.39 -6.01
CA GLU A 93 28.60 8.30 -7.49
C GLU A 93 28.94 6.88 -8.01
N ARG A 94 29.29 5.94 -7.13
CA ARG A 94 29.53 4.51 -7.42
C ARG A 94 28.31 3.62 -7.14
N GLY A 95 27.20 4.18 -6.68
CA GLY A 95 25.92 3.49 -6.53
C GLY A 95 25.28 3.25 -7.88
N GLU A 96 25.58 2.10 -8.50
CA GLU A 96 24.87 1.64 -9.69
C GLU A 96 23.35 1.71 -9.45
N GLY A 97 22.66 2.55 -10.22
CA GLY A 97 21.24 2.88 -10.04
C GLY A 97 20.31 1.67 -10.17
N HIS A 98 19.07 1.85 -9.71
CA HIS A 98 18.00 0.88 -9.88
C HIS A 98 16.79 1.59 -10.49
N ASP A 99 16.80 1.68 -11.81
CA ASP A 99 15.71 2.28 -12.56
C ASP A 99 14.64 1.21 -12.87
N LEU A 100 13.39 1.62 -12.83
CA LEU A 100 12.22 0.75 -12.99
C LEU A 100 11.52 1.00 -14.32
N LEU A 101 11.03 -0.07 -14.94
CA LEU A 101 9.91 -0.01 -15.88
C LEU A 101 8.61 -0.09 -15.05
N LEU A 102 7.71 0.88 -15.21
CA LEU A 102 6.38 0.87 -14.58
C LEU A 102 5.31 0.72 -15.66
N SER A 103 4.32 -0.13 -15.39
CA SER A 103 3.10 -0.19 -16.20
C SER A 103 1.87 -0.49 -15.37
N VAL A 104 0.78 0.18 -15.69
CA VAL A 104 -0.52 0.08 -15.03
C VAL A 104 -1.48 -0.68 -15.94
N HIS A 105 -2.16 -1.68 -15.38
CA HIS A 105 -3.25 -2.40 -16.03
C HIS A 105 -4.51 -2.49 -15.14
N GLY A 106 -4.59 -1.62 -14.13
CA GLY A 106 -5.78 -1.48 -13.28
C GLY A 106 -7.04 -1.06 -14.05
N SER A 107 -8.20 -1.26 -13.44
CA SER A 107 -9.49 -0.86 -14.02
C SER A 107 -10.47 -0.37 -12.97
N GLY A 108 -11.02 0.83 -13.19
CA GLY A 108 -11.90 1.51 -12.24
C GLY A 108 -13.13 0.70 -11.83
N ALA A 109 -13.49 0.82 -10.55
CA ALA A 109 -14.69 0.22 -9.94
C ALA A 109 -14.80 -1.31 -10.11
N LYS A 110 -13.68 -2.02 -10.23
CA LYS A 110 -13.67 -3.49 -10.33
C LYS A 110 -13.32 -4.14 -9.00
N THR A 111 -13.96 -5.28 -8.73
CA THR A 111 -13.59 -6.19 -7.63
C THR A 111 -12.47 -7.13 -8.07
N TYR A 112 -11.92 -7.88 -7.11
CA TYR A 112 -10.93 -8.93 -7.39
C TYR A 112 -11.42 -9.91 -8.46
N ALA A 113 -12.69 -10.36 -8.36
CA ALA A 113 -13.26 -11.33 -9.30
C ALA A 113 -13.26 -10.84 -10.75
N GLN A 114 -13.24 -9.52 -10.97
CA GLN A 114 -13.25 -8.87 -12.28
C GLN A 114 -11.84 -8.50 -12.79
N LEU A 115 -10.81 -8.66 -11.95
CA LEU A 115 -9.41 -8.32 -12.28
C LEU A 115 -8.45 -9.52 -12.22
N LYS A 116 -8.86 -10.64 -11.63
CA LYS A 116 -8.04 -11.83 -11.45
C LYS A 116 -7.69 -12.52 -12.78
N LYS A 117 -6.88 -13.57 -12.70
CA LYS A 117 -6.55 -14.45 -13.83
C LYS A 117 -7.80 -14.94 -14.58
N GLY A 118 -7.72 -14.93 -15.91
CA GLY A 118 -8.85 -15.23 -16.81
C GLY A 118 -9.73 -14.02 -17.15
N THR A 119 -9.29 -12.81 -16.79
CA THR A 119 -9.96 -11.55 -17.16
C THR A 119 -9.08 -10.73 -18.11
N LYS A 120 -9.71 -9.84 -18.90
CA LYS A 120 -8.98 -8.94 -19.81
C LYS A 120 -7.96 -8.05 -19.10
N ALA A 121 -8.24 -7.63 -17.86
CA ALA A 121 -7.31 -6.81 -17.08
C ALA A 121 -6.03 -7.59 -16.74
N TYR A 122 -6.17 -8.84 -16.31
CA TYR A 122 -5.03 -9.71 -16.05
C TYR A 122 -4.25 -10.05 -17.33
N GLU A 123 -4.96 -10.34 -18.43
CA GLU A 123 -4.36 -10.59 -19.75
C GLU A 123 -3.51 -9.40 -20.22
N ARG A 124 -3.99 -8.16 -20.05
CA ARG A 124 -3.21 -6.94 -20.33
C ARG A 124 -1.93 -6.87 -19.51
N GLY A 125 -1.98 -7.16 -18.21
CA GLY A 125 -0.77 -7.23 -17.39
C GLY A 125 0.23 -8.27 -17.90
N MET A 126 -0.23 -9.44 -18.35
CA MET A 126 0.65 -10.46 -18.95
C MET A 126 1.19 -10.05 -20.33
N ALA A 127 0.41 -9.31 -21.11
CA ALA A 127 0.89 -8.70 -22.36
C ALA A 127 2.00 -7.68 -22.10
N GLN A 128 1.86 -6.84 -21.06
CA GLN A 128 2.90 -5.91 -20.63
C GLN A 128 4.19 -6.65 -20.20
N VAL A 129 4.08 -7.77 -19.49
CA VAL A 129 5.25 -8.60 -19.13
C VAL A 129 5.95 -9.17 -20.37
N THR A 130 5.15 -9.68 -21.31
CA THR A 130 5.66 -10.25 -22.57
C THR A 130 6.37 -9.20 -23.40
N ALA A 131 5.74 -8.03 -23.59
CA ALA A 131 6.31 -6.92 -24.31
C ALA A 131 7.60 -6.39 -23.65
N GLY A 132 7.59 -6.21 -22.32
CA GLY A 132 8.77 -5.78 -21.57
C GLY A 132 9.97 -6.72 -21.77
N ARG A 133 9.74 -8.04 -21.68
CA ARG A 133 10.76 -9.06 -21.97
C ARG A 133 11.27 -8.96 -23.41
N ASP A 134 10.37 -8.85 -24.38
CA ASP A 134 10.72 -8.90 -25.80
C ASP A 134 11.42 -7.63 -26.26
N ILE A 135 11.00 -6.45 -25.79
CA ILE A 135 11.70 -5.18 -26.02
C ILE A 135 13.09 -5.23 -25.41
N ALA A 136 13.23 -5.65 -24.15
CA ALA A 136 14.53 -5.77 -23.50
C ALA A 136 15.46 -6.71 -24.28
N LYS A 137 14.96 -7.87 -24.71
CA LYS A 137 15.72 -8.82 -25.54
C LYS A 137 16.17 -8.19 -26.88
N ARG A 138 15.30 -7.46 -27.58
CA ARG A 138 15.66 -6.73 -28.81
C ARG A 138 16.76 -5.70 -28.58
N LEU A 139 16.77 -5.06 -27.41
CA LEU A 139 17.78 -4.09 -27.00
C LEU A 139 19.06 -4.74 -26.43
N GLY A 140 19.16 -6.08 -26.40
CA GLY A 140 20.29 -6.78 -25.79
C GLY A 140 20.37 -6.64 -24.26
N LYS A 141 19.26 -6.29 -23.60
CA LYS A 141 19.15 -6.04 -22.17
C LYS A 141 18.54 -7.23 -21.43
N SER A 142 18.98 -7.44 -20.19
CA SER A 142 18.35 -8.38 -19.26
C SER A 142 17.05 -7.81 -18.68
N TYR A 143 16.07 -8.68 -18.42
CA TYR A 143 14.74 -8.31 -17.95
C TYR A 143 14.30 -9.16 -16.75
N VAL A 144 13.59 -8.55 -15.82
CA VAL A 144 12.94 -9.23 -14.69
C VAL A 144 11.72 -8.43 -14.24
N VAL A 145 10.68 -9.12 -13.76
CA VAL A 145 9.61 -8.48 -13.00
C VAL A 145 9.94 -8.59 -11.51
N ARG A 146 10.05 -7.44 -10.84
CA ARG A 146 10.46 -7.38 -9.43
C ARG A 146 9.30 -7.45 -8.47
N ALA A 147 8.14 -6.95 -8.85
CA ALA A 147 6.99 -6.83 -7.95
C ALA A 147 5.70 -6.57 -8.70
N ILE A 148 4.59 -6.77 -7.99
CA ILE A 148 3.28 -6.20 -8.30
C ILE A 148 2.98 -5.13 -7.23
N ALA A 149 2.56 -3.94 -7.63
CA ALA A 149 1.91 -2.98 -6.76
C ALA A 149 0.39 -3.10 -6.94
N ASN A 150 -0.33 -3.40 -5.87
CA ASN A 150 -1.77 -3.57 -5.85
C ASN A 150 -2.43 -2.44 -5.05
N VAL A 151 -3.28 -1.64 -5.68
CA VAL A 151 -4.07 -0.58 -5.04
C VAL A 151 -5.56 -0.89 -5.21
N HIS A 152 -6.12 -1.61 -4.23
CA HIS A 152 -7.42 -2.24 -4.38
C HIS A 152 -8.08 -2.58 -3.04
N GLY A 153 -9.41 -2.78 -3.09
CA GLY A 153 -10.23 -3.32 -2.00
C GLY A 153 -11.52 -2.54 -1.76
N GLU A 154 -11.65 -1.33 -2.30
CA GLU A 154 -12.82 -0.48 -2.06
C GLU A 154 -14.07 -1.06 -2.74
N SER A 155 -13.95 -1.68 -3.92
CA SER A 155 -15.06 -2.39 -4.57
C SER A 155 -15.40 -3.70 -3.84
N ASP A 156 -14.41 -4.43 -3.32
CA ASP A 156 -14.67 -5.63 -2.51
C ASP A 156 -15.30 -5.29 -1.15
N HIS A 157 -15.01 -4.11 -0.60
CA HIS A 157 -15.75 -3.57 0.53
C HIS A 157 -17.21 -3.31 0.16
N ALA A 158 -17.47 -2.69 -0.99
CA ALA A 158 -18.82 -2.43 -1.47
C ALA A 158 -19.64 -3.72 -1.64
N GLU A 159 -19.01 -4.78 -2.14
CA GLU A 159 -19.60 -6.12 -2.26
C GLU A 159 -19.59 -6.93 -0.95
N LYS A 160 -19.09 -6.36 0.15
CA LYS A 160 -18.99 -7.00 1.47
C LYS A 160 -18.27 -8.35 1.41
N SER A 161 -17.18 -8.41 0.64
CA SER A 161 -16.40 -9.63 0.45
C SER A 161 -15.89 -10.18 1.78
N THR A 162 -16.19 -11.45 2.05
CA THR A 162 -15.67 -12.21 3.20
C THR A 162 -14.44 -13.06 2.85
N ARG A 163 -13.97 -12.98 1.60
CA ARG A 163 -12.93 -13.86 1.05
C ARG A 163 -11.62 -13.15 0.74
N TYR A 164 -11.57 -11.85 0.98
CA TYR A 164 -10.54 -10.96 0.43
C TYR A 164 -9.10 -11.37 0.80
N THR A 165 -8.87 -11.93 1.99
CA THR A 165 -7.56 -12.49 2.39
C THR A 165 -7.09 -13.56 1.40
N ARG A 166 -7.93 -14.57 1.14
CA ARG A 166 -7.62 -15.66 0.21
C ARG A 166 -7.48 -15.13 -1.21
N ASP A 167 -8.32 -14.18 -1.58
CA ASP A 167 -8.33 -13.62 -2.92
C ASP A 167 -7.01 -12.89 -3.23
N LEU A 168 -6.45 -12.13 -2.28
CA LEU A 168 -5.12 -11.53 -2.39
C LEU A 168 -3.99 -12.57 -2.49
N LEU A 169 -4.04 -13.63 -1.68
CA LEU A 169 -3.06 -14.71 -1.72
C LEU A 169 -3.09 -15.43 -3.08
N GLN A 170 -4.29 -15.71 -3.59
CA GLN A 170 -4.47 -16.28 -4.92
C GLN A 170 -3.94 -15.34 -6.00
N TRP A 171 -4.28 -14.05 -5.94
CA TRP A 171 -3.88 -13.09 -6.95
C TRP A 171 -2.36 -12.97 -7.07
N GLN A 172 -1.66 -12.90 -5.93
CA GLN A 172 -0.20 -12.89 -5.91
C GLN A 172 0.38 -14.20 -6.47
N ALA A 173 -0.16 -15.34 -6.08
CA ALA A 173 0.33 -16.64 -6.53
C ALA A 173 0.14 -16.83 -8.05
N ASP A 174 -1.00 -16.38 -8.60
CA ASP A 174 -1.29 -16.41 -10.03
C ASP A 174 -0.28 -15.55 -10.80
N TYR A 175 -0.07 -14.29 -10.39
CA TYR A 175 0.93 -13.42 -11.01
C TYR A 175 2.33 -14.01 -10.96
N GLU A 176 2.80 -14.44 -9.78
CA GLU A 176 4.14 -15.00 -9.63
C GLU A 176 4.35 -16.21 -10.54
N LYS A 177 3.39 -17.12 -10.59
CA LYS A 177 3.45 -18.32 -11.43
C LYS A 177 3.56 -17.97 -12.91
N ASP A 178 2.66 -17.13 -13.42
CA ASP A 178 2.59 -16.84 -14.85
C ASP A 178 3.76 -15.97 -15.31
N ILE A 179 4.20 -15.02 -14.48
CA ILE A 179 5.38 -14.19 -14.76
C ILE A 179 6.63 -15.06 -14.85
N LYS A 180 6.84 -15.99 -13.91
CA LYS A 180 7.98 -16.91 -13.96
C LYS A 180 7.94 -17.80 -15.18
N ALA A 181 6.75 -18.29 -15.56
CA ALA A 181 6.58 -19.08 -16.78
C ALA A 181 6.90 -18.27 -18.05
N LEU A 182 6.49 -16.99 -18.12
CA LEU A 182 6.73 -16.12 -19.27
C LEU A 182 8.18 -15.67 -19.38
N THR A 183 8.84 -15.37 -18.27
CA THR A 183 10.15 -14.73 -18.26
C THR A 183 11.31 -15.71 -18.08
N GLY A 184 11.03 -16.90 -17.54
CA GLY A 184 12.06 -17.84 -17.09
C GLY A 184 12.79 -17.37 -15.83
N GLN A 185 12.36 -16.27 -15.19
CA GLN A 185 13.00 -15.77 -13.97
C GLN A 185 12.76 -16.74 -12.80
N VAL A 186 13.71 -16.81 -11.88
CA VAL A 186 13.57 -17.58 -10.63
C VAL A 186 13.28 -16.67 -9.44
N GLU A 187 13.63 -15.39 -9.58
CA GLU A 187 13.44 -14.33 -8.61
C GLU A 187 11.96 -14.23 -8.18
N PRO A 188 11.70 -14.08 -6.87
CA PRO A 188 10.34 -13.98 -6.35
C PRO A 188 9.65 -12.70 -6.84
N VAL A 189 8.32 -12.76 -6.95
CA VAL A 189 7.48 -11.63 -7.35
C VAL A 189 6.50 -11.31 -6.20
N PRO A 190 6.91 -10.52 -5.20
CA PRO A 190 6.02 -10.07 -4.14
C PRO A 190 4.94 -9.11 -4.67
N MET A 191 3.79 -9.12 -4.01
CA MET A 191 2.71 -8.15 -4.21
C MET A 191 2.68 -7.17 -3.04
N PHE A 192 2.98 -5.90 -3.30
CA PHE A 192 2.82 -4.81 -2.33
C PHE A 192 1.39 -4.28 -2.38
N GLN A 193 0.79 -4.00 -1.24
CA GLN A 193 -0.57 -3.44 -1.15
C GLN A 193 -0.68 -2.40 -0.03
N THR A 194 -1.74 -1.58 -0.07
CA THR A 194 -2.11 -0.64 1.01
C THR A 194 -3.52 -0.93 1.50
N GLN A 195 -3.77 -0.70 2.79
CA GLN A 195 -5.13 -0.83 3.30
C GLN A 195 -6.05 0.22 2.67
N ILE A 196 -7.30 -0.15 2.42
CA ILE A 196 -8.33 0.85 2.13
C ILE A 196 -8.58 1.72 3.37
N SER A 197 -8.94 2.98 3.17
CA SER A 197 -9.33 3.89 4.26
C SER A 197 -10.60 4.70 3.94
N SER A 198 -11.31 4.33 2.85
CA SER A 198 -12.45 5.08 2.30
C SER A 198 -13.81 4.42 2.38
N TRP A 199 -13.95 3.41 3.23
CA TRP A 199 -15.24 2.78 3.50
C TRP A 199 -16.28 3.72 4.10
N THR A 200 -15.87 4.80 4.79
CA THR A 200 -16.80 5.79 5.34
C THR A 200 -17.50 6.61 4.27
N ARG A 201 -16.92 6.72 3.07
CA ARG A 201 -17.47 7.52 1.98
C ARG A 201 -17.96 6.68 0.79
N MET A 202 -17.25 5.61 0.47
CA MET A 202 -17.53 4.72 -0.65
C MET A 202 -18.95 4.13 -0.52
N MET A 203 -19.73 4.14 -1.60
CA MET A 203 -21.05 3.49 -1.70
C MET A 203 -22.03 3.83 -0.55
N LYS A 204 -22.20 5.13 -0.26
CA LYS A 204 -23.01 5.70 0.85
C LYS A 204 -22.41 5.52 2.26
N GLY A 205 -21.22 4.93 2.36
CA GLY A 205 -20.47 4.83 3.58
C GLY A 205 -20.94 3.73 4.53
N THR A 206 -19.98 3.14 5.22
CA THR A 206 -20.19 2.29 6.41
C THR A 206 -19.34 2.84 7.55
N GLU A 207 -19.65 2.46 8.79
CA GLU A 207 -18.84 2.86 9.94
C GLU A 207 -17.53 2.06 10.01
N THR A 208 -17.58 0.78 9.63
CA THR A 208 -16.47 -0.17 9.74
C THR A 208 -16.29 -0.96 8.45
N SER A 209 -15.09 -1.49 8.22
CA SER A 209 -14.81 -2.40 7.11
C SER A 209 -13.97 -3.59 7.54
N ALA A 210 -14.32 -4.78 7.04
CA ALA A 210 -13.52 -5.99 7.23
C ALA A 210 -12.30 -6.06 6.28
N ILE A 211 -12.30 -5.28 5.20
CA ILE A 211 -11.26 -5.35 4.15
C ILE A 211 -9.86 -4.99 4.66
N PRO A 212 -9.65 -3.90 5.44
CA PRO A 212 -8.33 -3.61 5.99
C PRO A 212 -7.75 -4.75 6.85
N GLY A 213 -8.59 -5.40 7.66
CA GLY A 213 -8.21 -6.59 8.43
C GLY A 213 -7.83 -7.77 7.53
N ALA A 214 -8.58 -8.00 6.44
CA ALA A 214 -8.24 -9.03 5.45
C ALA A 214 -6.90 -8.74 4.72
N GLN A 215 -6.59 -7.48 4.45
CA GLN A 215 -5.32 -7.06 3.85
C GLN A 215 -4.14 -7.30 4.80
N LEU A 216 -4.32 -6.99 6.09
CA LEU A 216 -3.34 -7.30 7.13
C LEU A 216 -3.16 -8.83 7.29
N ALA A 217 -4.24 -9.59 7.32
CA ALA A 217 -4.19 -11.05 7.41
C ALA A 217 -3.45 -11.67 6.22
N ALA A 218 -3.64 -11.16 4.99
CA ALA A 218 -2.92 -11.63 3.81
C ALA A 218 -1.41 -11.37 3.95
N HIS A 219 -1.03 -10.20 4.49
CA HIS A 219 0.37 -9.91 4.78
C HIS A 219 0.99 -10.91 5.76
N VAL A 220 0.33 -11.12 6.91
CA VAL A 220 0.84 -12.01 7.98
C VAL A 220 0.94 -13.46 7.49
N THR A 221 -0.08 -13.98 6.80
CA THR A 221 -0.15 -15.38 6.37
C THR A 221 0.76 -15.71 5.18
N SER A 222 1.07 -14.73 4.33
CA SER A 222 1.83 -14.96 3.09
C SER A 222 3.35 -15.07 3.27
N ALA A 223 3.86 -14.77 4.48
CA ALA A 223 5.28 -14.80 4.81
C ALA A 223 6.19 -13.99 3.84
N GLY A 224 5.71 -12.82 3.41
CA GLY A 224 6.47 -11.89 2.55
C GLY A 224 6.14 -11.98 1.06
N LYS A 225 5.22 -12.87 0.65
CA LYS A 225 4.67 -12.86 -0.71
C LYS A 225 3.69 -11.71 -0.94
N VAL A 226 2.84 -11.42 0.05
CA VAL A 226 1.97 -10.24 0.08
C VAL A 226 2.51 -9.29 1.16
N VAL A 227 2.81 -8.05 0.78
CA VAL A 227 3.45 -7.06 1.64
C VAL A 227 2.49 -5.90 1.85
N LEU A 228 1.99 -5.71 3.07
CA LEU A 228 1.19 -4.54 3.41
C LEU A 228 2.15 -3.37 3.70
N VAL A 229 2.08 -2.34 2.86
CA VAL A 229 2.88 -1.12 2.95
C VAL A 229 2.44 -0.28 4.14
N GLY A 230 1.13 -0.04 4.27
CA GLY A 230 0.54 0.78 5.32
C GLY A 230 -0.92 1.13 5.04
N PRO A 231 -1.53 2.01 5.85
CA PRO A 231 -2.86 2.55 5.62
C PRO A 231 -2.85 3.67 4.57
N LYS A 232 -4.04 4.21 4.26
CA LYS A 232 -4.18 5.40 3.39
C LYS A 232 -4.77 6.62 4.10
N TYR A 233 -5.18 6.52 5.36
CA TYR A 233 -5.89 7.62 6.05
C TYR A 233 -5.04 8.89 6.24
N HIS A 234 -3.71 8.80 6.22
CA HIS A 234 -2.82 9.96 6.31
C HIS A 234 -2.68 10.72 4.98
N LEU A 235 -3.12 10.12 3.87
CA LEU A 235 -2.94 10.67 2.52
C LEU A 235 -4.01 11.72 2.18
N GLN A 236 -3.66 12.64 1.28
CA GLN A 236 -4.58 13.68 0.85
C GLN A 236 -5.62 13.15 -0.16
N TYR A 237 -6.88 13.12 0.28
CA TYR A 237 -8.03 12.75 -0.55
C TYR A 237 -8.59 13.94 -1.33
N SER A 238 -9.16 13.65 -2.49
CA SER A 238 -9.94 14.59 -3.28
C SER A 238 -11.27 14.92 -2.59
N LYS A 239 -12.01 15.90 -3.12
CA LYS A 239 -13.33 16.30 -2.59
C LYS A 239 -14.36 15.18 -2.60
N ASP A 240 -14.17 14.14 -3.41
CA ASP A 240 -15.07 13.00 -3.40
C ASP A 240 -14.94 12.16 -2.12
N GLY A 241 -13.84 12.28 -1.38
CA GLY A 241 -13.53 11.55 -0.15
C GLY A 241 -13.25 10.06 -0.34
N VAL A 242 -13.06 9.60 -1.59
CA VAL A 242 -12.79 8.19 -1.95
C VAL A 242 -11.46 8.06 -2.65
N HIS A 243 -11.14 8.99 -3.55
CA HIS A 243 -9.92 8.97 -4.34
C HIS A 243 -8.90 9.97 -3.83
N LEU A 244 -7.63 9.73 -4.13
CA LEU A 244 -6.54 10.63 -3.76
C LEU A 244 -6.47 11.83 -4.71
N THR A 245 -5.89 12.93 -4.21
CA THR A 245 -5.40 14.02 -5.07
C THR A 245 -4.12 13.59 -5.77
N SER A 246 -3.65 14.37 -6.75
CA SER A 246 -2.34 14.13 -7.38
C SER A 246 -1.19 14.08 -6.36
N GLU A 247 -1.18 14.98 -5.37
CA GLU A 247 -0.22 14.94 -4.26
C GLU A 247 -0.38 13.70 -3.38
N GLY A 248 -1.62 13.26 -3.12
CA GLY A 248 -1.90 12.02 -2.41
C GLY A 248 -1.36 10.78 -3.14
N TYR A 249 -1.48 10.73 -4.47
CA TYR A 249 -0.89 9.66 -5.29
C TYR A 249 0.63 9.67 -5.26
N ARG A 250 1.28 10.85 -5.30
CA ARG A 250 2.73 10.96 -5.15
C ARG A 250 3.20 10.44 -3.79
N HIS A 251 2.54 10.86 -2.71
CA HIS A 251 2.84 10.38 -1.36
C HIS A 251 2.69 8.86 -1.26
N MET A 252 1.57 8.30 -1.77
CA MET A 252 1.38 6.84 -1.79
C MET A 252 2.49 6.12 -2.57
N GLY A 253 2.89 6.64 -3.73
CA GLY A 253 4.00 6.08 -4.52
C GLY A 253 5.29 6.00 -3.73
N GLU A 254 5.62 7.06 -3.00
CA GLU A 254 6.80 7.10 -2.14
C GLU A 254 6.71 6.15 -0.93
N ASP A 255 5.51 5.93 -0.39
CA ASP A 255 5.31 4.89 0.64
C ASP A 255 5.58 3.48 0.10
N TYR A 256 5.14 3.16 -1.12
CA TYR A 256 5.50 1.89 -1.79
C TYR A 256 7.01 1.80 -2.05
N ALA A 257 7.68 2.91 -2.37
CA ALA A 257 9.13 2.93 -2.61
C ALA A 257 9.95 2.47 -1.40
N LYS A 258 9.57 2.90 -0.18
CA LYS A 258 10.22 2.46 1.07
C LYS A 258 10.11 0.94 1.24
N ALA A 259 8.90 0.41 1.11
CA ALA A 259 8.66 -1.02 1.26
C ALA A 259 9.37 -1.83 0.18
N TYR A 260 9.32 -1.36 -1.08
CA TYR A 260 10.01 -1.98 -2.19
C TYR A 260 11.52 -2.04 -1.96
N ARG A 261 12.15 -0.92 -1.57
CA ARG A 261 13.58 -0.87 -1.27
C ARG A 261 13.94 -1.92 -0.22
N ARG A 262 13.21 -1.95 0.90
CA ARG A 262 13.48 -2.88 2.01
C ARG A 262 13.43 -4.35 1.56
N VAL A 263 12.43 -4.69 0.77
CA VAL A 263 12.19 -6.09 0.35
C VAL A 263 13.06 -6.49 -0.83
N VAL A 264 13.11 -5.67 -1.88
CA VAL A 264 13.71 -6.03 -3.15
C VAL A 264 15.19 -5.68 -3.20
N LEU A 265 15.58 -4.48 -2.74
CA LEU A 265 16.97 -4.03 -2.83
C LEU A 265 17.82 -4.50 -1.64
N GLU A 266 17.25 -4.50 -0.44
CA GLU A 266 17.97 -4.94 0.77
C GLU A 266 17.79 -6.43 1.08
N GLY A 267 16.83 -7.12 0.44
CA GLY A 267 16.52 -8.53 0.71
C GLY A 267 15.94 -8.78 2.11
N LYS A 268 15.45 -7.73 2.79
CA LYS A 268 14.97 -7.81 4.18
C LYS A 268 13.45 -7.86 4.23
N ARG A 269 12.91 -8.35 5.35
CA ARG A 269 11.46 -8.31 5.56
C ARG A 269 10.98 -6.88 5.80
N TRP A 270 9.81 -6.57 5.24
CA TRP A 270 9.00 -5.41 5.60
C TRP A 270 7.91 -5.83 6.57
N GLU A 271 7.68 -5.02 7.58
CA GLU A 271 6.50 -5.06 8.46
C GLU A 271 5.83 -3.69 8.34
N PRO A 272 4.50 -3.59 8.20
CA PRO A 272 3.83 -2.33 8.49
C PRO A 272 3.85 -2.07 10.01
N LEU A 273 3.62 -0.83 10.42
CA LEU A 273 3.39 -0.54 11.84
C LEU A 273 2.08 -1.23 12.29
N ARG A 274 2.18 -2.27 13.11
CA ARG A 274 1.05 -3.12 13.55
C ARG A 274 1.30 -3.75 14.92
N PRO A 275 0.25 -4.15 15.67
CA PRO A 275 0.43 -4.92 16.89
C PRO A 275 1.05 -6.30 16.58
N ILE A 276 1.89 -6.78 17.50
CA ILE A 276 2.48 -8.13 17.48
C ILE A 276 2.24 -8.90 18.76
N GLU A 277 1.96 -8.22 19.87
CA GLU A 277 1.63 -8.83 21.15
C GLU A 277 0.71 -7.89 21.93
N THR A 278 -0.35 -8.45 22.52
CA THR A 278 -1.27 -7.71 23.41
C THR A 278 -1.37 -8.46 24.73
N LYS A 279 -1.18 -7.75 25.83
CA LYS A 279 -1.32 -8.26 27.20
C LYS A 279 -2.30 -7.39 27.96
N ARG A 280 -3.00 -7.98 28.93
CA ARG A 280 -3.87 -7.25 29.85
C ARG A 280 -3.56 -7.64 31.29
N ASP A 281 -3.43 -6.64 32.15
CA ASP A 281 -3.38 -6.79 33.61
C ASP A 281 -4.43 -5.86 34.23
N GLY A 282 -5.47 -6.43 34.83
CA GLY A 282 -6.64 -5.68 35.30
C GLY A 282 -7.26 -4.82 34.20
N ALA A 283 -7.22 -3.50 34.40
CA ALA A 283 -7.73 -2.47 33.49
C ALA A 283 -6.68 -1.91 32.52
N VAL A 284 -5.45 -2.43 32.55
CA VAL A 284 -4.33 -1.94 31.73
C VAL A 284 -4.08 -2.93 30.60
N ILE A 285 -4.10 -2.43 29.37
CA ILE A 285 -3.73 -3.17 28.16
C ILE A 285 -2.36 -2.66 27.70
N THR A 286 -1.40 -3.57 27.54
CA THR A 286 -0.07 -3.27 27.01
C THR A 286 0.06 -3.91 25.63
N VAL A 287 0.41 -3.12 24.63
CA VAL A 287 0.49 -3.56 23.24
C VAL A 287 1.89 -3.30 22.71
N LYS A 288 2.56 -4.35 22.27
CA LYS A 288 3.84 -4.28 21.57
C LYS A 288 3.61 -4.25 20.07
N PHE A 289 4.34 -3.40 19.38
CA PHE A 289 4.22 -3.19 17.94
C PHE A 289 5.46 -3.67 17.18
N ALA A 290 5.27 -4.15 15.95
CA ALA A 290 6.32 -4.13 14.96
C ALA A 290 6.50 -2.68 14.49
N VAL A 291 7.68 -2.09 14.72
CA VAL A 291 7.95 -0.68 14.42
C VAL A 291 9.08 -0.61 13.38
N PRO A 292 8.79 -0.25 12.12
CA PRO A 292 9.81 -0.27 11.05
C PRO A 292 10.98 0.67 11.32
N ALA A 293 10.69 1.87 11.83
CA ALA A 293 11.68 2.85 12.27
C ALA A 293 11.30 3.40 13.66
N PRO A 294 11.77 2.79 14.77
CA PRO A 294 11.46 3.27 16.11
C PRO A 294 12.06 4.67 16.38
N PRO A 295 11.51 5.45 17.33
CA PRO A 295 10.41 5.09 18.24
C PRO A 295 9.01 5.37 17.69
N LEU A 296 8.00 4.81 18.35
CA LEU A 296 6.59 5.20 18.21
C LEU A 296 6.35 6.64 18.67
N VAL A 297 5.40 7.31 18.02
CA VAL A 297 4.89 8.62 18.43
C VAL A 297 3.40 8.73 18.17
N LEU A 298 2.70 9.38 19.09
CA LEU A 298 1.33 9.85 18.92
C LEU A 298 1.38 11.25 18.29
N ASP A 299 1.06 11.34 16.99
CA ASP A 299 1.15 12.54 16.18
C ASP A 299 -0.25 13.07 15.80
N THR A 300 -0.66 14.13 16.48
CA THR A 300 -1.94 14.82 16.22
C THR A 300 -1.80 16.02 15.29
N SER A 301 -0.60 16.28 14.77
CA SER A 301 -0.30 17.44 13.92
C SER A 301 -0.54 17.15 12.44
N LEU A 302 -0.19 15.94 12.00
CA LEU A 302 -0.34 15.52 10.60
C LEU A 302 -1.67 14.81 10.32
N VAL A 303 -2.23 14.16 11.33
CA VAL A 303 -3.56 13.54 11.32
C VAL A 303 -4.31 14.09 12.53
N SER A 304 -5.56 14.53 12.36
CA SER A 304 -6.35 15.03 13.50
C SER A 304 -6.78 13.87 14.39
N ASP A 305 -6.77 14.08 15.71
CA ASP A 305 -7.20 13.06 16.67
C ASP A 305 -8.69 12.73 16.51
N PRO A 306 -9.07 11.47 16.18
CA PRO A 306 -10.47 11.04 16.15
C PRO A 306 -11.04 10.72 17.55
N GLY A 307 -10.23 10.83 18.60
CA GLY A 307 -10.49 10.38 19.96
C GLY A 307 -9.56 9.21 20.32
N ASN A 308 -8.98 9.26 21.52
CA ASN A 308 -8.04 8.25 22.02
C ASN A 308 -6.92 7.90 21.02
N TYR A 309 -6.48 8.86 20.19
CA TYR A 309 -5.48 8.66 19.14
C TYR A 309 -5.85 7.60 18.09
N GLY A 310 -7.15 7.28 17.97
CA GLY A 310 -7.67 6.23 17.09
C GLY A 310 -7.83 4.85 17.75
N PHE A 311 -7.49 4.68 19.03
CA PHE A 311 -7.73 3.42 19.76
C PHE A 311 -9.17 3.31 20.26
N GLU A 312 -9.73 2.11 20.14
CA GLU A 312 -11.06 1.75 20.59
C GLU A 312 -10.98 0.44 21.40
N TYR A 313 -11.70 0.37 22.53
CA TYR A 313 -11.90 -0.87 23.29
C TYR A 313 -13.37 -1.25 23.24
N SER A 314 -13.64 -2.55 23.08
CA SER A 314 -14.99 -3.11 23.20
C SER A 314 -14.96 -4.50 23.80
N ASP A 315 -16.03 -4.91 24.46
CA ASP A 315 -16.30 -6.28 24.92
C ASP A 315 -17.80 -6.58 24.78
N SER A 316 -18.22 -7.80 25.16
CA SER A 316 -19.63 -8.21 25.08
C SER A 316 -20.52 -7.64 26.19
N SER A 317 -19.99 -6.80 27.09
CA SER A 317 -20.80 -6.19 28.14
C SER A 317 -21.73 -5.10 27.59
N ALA A 318 -22.80 -4.77 28.32
CA ALA A 318 -23.72 -3.71 27.93
C ALA A 318 -23.07 -2.31 27.86
N SER A 319 -21.96 -2.12 28.59
CA SER A 319 -21.17 -0.89 28.58
C SER A 319 -19.71 -1.23 28.82
N SER A 320 -18.96 -1.40 27.73
CA SER A 320 -17.52 -1.65 27.80
C SER A 320 -16.80 -0.50 28.51
N PRO A 321 -15.82 -0.78 29.39
CA PRO A 321 -15.02 0.25 30.03
C PRO A 321 -14.40 1.21 29.02
N ALA A 322 -14.59 2.52 29.23
CA ALA A 322 -13.99 3.55 28.39
C ALA A 322 -12.46 3.56 28.53
N ILE A 323 -11.76 3.91 27.45
CA ILE A 323 -10.34 4.26 27.51
C ILE A 323 -10.20 5.60 28.24
N THR A 324 -9.34 5.65 29.25
CA THR A 324 -9.04 6.87 30.02
C THR A 324 -7.65 7.42 29.72
N LYS A 325 -6.75 6.58 29.18
CA LYS A 325 -5.37 6.98 28.88
C LYS A 325 -4.78 6.12 27.77
N VAL A 326 -3.97 6.74 26.91
CA VAL A 326 -3.16 6.08 25.88
C VAL A 326 -1.78 6.73 25.90
N GLU A 327 -0.73 5.93 26.05
CA GLU A 327 0.65 6.42 26.16
C GLU A 327 1.62 5.51 25.42
N VAL A 328 2.59 6.12 24.74
CA VAL A 328 3.80 5.41 24.31
C VAL A 328 4.74 5.35 25.52
N THR A 329 5.01 4.15 26.00
CA THR A 329 5.84 3.93 27.20
C THR A 329 7.25 3.45 26.89
N GLU A 330 7.43 2.80 25.74
CA GLU A 330 8.73 2.36 25.21
C GLU A 330 8.76 2.63 23.69
N PRO A 331 9.94 2.57 23.03
CA PRO A 331 10.05 2.81 21.58
C PRO A 331 9.14 1.97 20.69
N ASP A 332 8.61 0.84 21.19
CA ASP A 332 7.73 -0.09 20.48
C ASP A 332 6.44 -0.45 21.24
N THR A 333 6.12 0.24 22.32
CA THR A 333 5.03 -0.17 23.22
C THR A 333 4.04 0.98 23.49
N VAL A 334 2.76 0.67 23.34
CA VAL A 334 1.64 1.51 23.78
C VAL A 334 0.96 0.87 24.98
N VAL A 335 0.70 1.67 26.02
CA VAL A 335 -0.12 1.29 27.17
C VAL A 335 -1.45 2.04 27.12
N ILE A 336 -2.54 1.31 27.31
CA ILE A 336 -3.91 1.79 27.28
C ILE A 336 -4.54 1.47 28.64
N THR A 337 -5.04 2.49 29.33
CA THR A 337 -5.76 2.32 30.60
C THR A 337 -7.26 2.46 30.37
N LEU A 338 -8.01 1.51 30.92
CA LEU A 338 -9.47 1.50 30.91
C LEU A 338 -10.02 2.03 32.25
N ALA A 339 -11.24 2.56 32.23
CA ALA A 339 -11.90 3.11 33.42
C ALA A 339 -12.21 2.06 34.50
N ALA A 340 -12.30 0.79 34.12
CA ALA A 340 -12.55 -0.34 35.00
C ALA A 340 -11.96 -1.61 34.39
N VAL A 341 -11.79 -2.64 35.22
CA VAL A 341 -11.38 -3.97 34.75
C VAL A 341 -12.51 -4.52 33.86
N PRO A 342 -12.22 -4.90 32.61
CA PRO A 342 -13.25 -5.46 31.75
C PRO A 342 -13.74 -6.82 32.24
N THR A 343 -15.06 -6.98 32.27
CA THR A 343 -15.73 -8.23 32.69
C THR A 343 -16.43 -8.93 31.53
N GLY A 344 -16.66 -8.25 30.40
CA GLY A 344 -17.24 -8.86 29.20
C GLY A 344 -16.28 -9.85 28.54
N ASP A 345 -16.86 -10.77 27.78
CA ASP A 345 -16.17 -11.64 26.83
C ASP A 345 -15.89 -10.89 25.52
N ASP A 346 -15.36 -11.55 24.49
CA ASP A 346 -15.10 -10.97 23.17
C ASP A 346 -14.38 -9.61 23.23
N ARG A 347 -13.38 -9.50 24.10
CA ARG A 347 -12.61 -8.28 24.32
C ARG A 347 -11.79 -7.98 23.07
N ARG A 348 -11.95 -6.77 22.54
CA ARG A 348 -11.27 -6.30 21.33
C ARG A 348 -10.57 -4.99 21.59
N LEU A 349 -9.33 -4.91 21.12
CA LEU A 349 -8.66 -3.66 20.90
C LEU A 349 -8.63 -3.38 19.41
N ARG A 350 -9.12 -2.21 19.04
CA ARG A 350 -9.27 -1.76 17.66
C ARG A 350 -8.51 -0.48 17.47
N TYR A 351 -8.09 -0.23 16.23
CA TYR A 351 -7.39 1.00 15.89
C TYR A 351 -7.81 1.49 14.52
N ALA A 352 -8.15 2.78 14.45
CA ALA A 352 -8.65 3.43 13.23
C ALA A 352 -9.77 2.60 12.56
N PHE A 353 -10.62 1.97 13.37
CA PHE A 353 -11.53 0.91 12.92
C PHE A 353 -12.91 1.46 12.59
N THR A 354 -13.42 2.35 13.44
CA THR A 354 -14.72 2.99 13.28
C THR A 354 -14.55 4.41 12.75
N GLY A 355 -15.38 4.78 11.79
CA GLY A 355 -15.47 6.14 11.27
C GLY A 355 -16.91 6.60 11.09
N ILE A 356 -17.09 7.90 10.88
CA ILE A 356 -18.42 8.48 10.68
C ILE A 356 -18.91 8.13 9.28
N LYS A 357 -20.03 7.41 9.19
CA LYS A 357 -20.69 7.10 7.91
C LYS A 357 -20.98 8.39 7.12
N GLY A 358 -20.60 8.38 5.84
CA GLY A 358 -20.73 9.51 4.92
C GLY A 358 -19.56 10.48 4.95
N ALA A 359 -18.69 10.44 5.98
CA ALA A 359 -17.55 11.34 6.08
C ALA A 359 -16.48 11.01 5.02
N PRO A 360 -15.90 12.03 4.36
CA PRO A 360 -14.78 11.82 3.44
C PRO A 360 -13.58 11.22 4.17
N SER A 361 -12.76 10.45 3.49
CA SER A 361 -11.49 9.99 4.04
C SER A 361 -10.43 11.07 4.04
N GLY A 362 -9.43 10.88 4.90
CA GLY A 362 -8.19 11.63 4.87
C GLY A 362 -7.72 11.98 6.28
N PRO A 363 -6.66 12.79 6.38
CA PRO A 363 -6.01 13.04 7.66
C PRO A 363 -6.89 13.81 8.65
N GLN A 364 -8.00 14.40 8.21
CA GLN A 364 -8.90 15.17 9.07
C GLN A 364 -10.23 14.48 9.37
N THR A 365 -10.65 13.50 8.57
CA THR A 365 -12.00 12.91 8.58
C THR A 365 -11.97 11.43 8.22
N GLY A 366 -13.08 10.72 8.44
CA GLY A 366 -13.14 9.28 8.23
C GLY A 366 -12.37 8.50 9.30
N ALA A 367 -12.17 7.21 9.07
CA ALA A 367 -11.47 6.33 10.00
C ALA A 367 -9.95 6.51 9.91
N ARG A 368 -9.32 6.86 11.02
CA ARG A 368 -7.91 7.27 11.12
C ARG A 368 -7.38 7.05 12.53
N GLY A 369 -6.08 7.25 12.73
CA GLY A 369 -5.46 7.27 14.04
C GLY A 369 -4.12 8.00 14.01
N ASN A 370 -3.50 8.18 15.17
CA ASN A 370 -2.36 9.08 15.34
C ASN A 370 -1.03 8.38 15.65
N LEU A 371 -1.03 7.05 15.76
CA LEU A 371 0.18 6.28 16.00
C LEU A 371 0.98 6.12 14.69
N ARG A 372 2.21 6.59 14.71
CA ARG A 372 3.18 6.43 13.63
C ARG A 372 4.57 6.10 14.20
N ASP A 373 5.47 5.64 13.34
CA ASP A 373 6.89 5.45 13.68
C ASP A 373 7.72 6.71 13.38
N SER A 374 9.04 6.68 13.53
CA SER A 374 9.92 7.84 13.34
C SER A 374 10.80 7.74 12.09
N ASP A 375 10.28 7.14 11.00
CA ASP A 375 11.01 7.00 9.74
C ASP A 375 11.48 8.37 9.20
N ALA A 376 12.79 8.48 8.96
CA ALA A 376 13.44 9.70 8.50
C ALA A 376 13.68 9.74 6.97
N THR A 377 13.13 8.77 6.22
CA THR A 377 13.28 8.70 4.77
C THR A 377 12.85 10.01 4.12
N ARG A 378 13.77 10.61 3.36
CA ARG A 378 13.52 11.87 2.67
C ARG A 378 12.59 11.65 1.47
N SER A 379 11.43 12.29 1.51
CA SER A 379 10.52 12.40 0.37
C SER A 379 11.11 13.25 -0.76
N ARG A 380 10.77 12.92 -2.01
CA ARG A 380 11.03 13.79 -3.18
C ARG A 380 9.91 14.79 -3.43
N SER A 381 8.76 14.57 -2.79
CA SER A 381 7.54 15.37 -2.89
C SER A 381 7.25 16.16 -1.61
N ARG A 382 8.25 16.29 -0.72
CA ARG A 382 8.21 17.05 0.56
C ARG A 382 7.22 16.51 1.60
N HIS A 383 6.77 15.27 1.45
CA HIS A 383 5.93 14.60 2.43
C HIS A 383 6.76 14.00 3.58
N ARG A 384 6.13 13.79 4.74
CA ARG A 384 6.72 12.98 5.82
C ARG A 384 6.33 11.53 5.60
N LEU A 385 7.31 10.69 5.25
CA LEU A 385 7.10 9.28 4.95
C LEU A 385 7.14 8.42 6.23
N TYR A 386 6.43 8.83 7.28
CA TYR A 386 6.28 7.97 8.46
C TYR A 386 5.46 6.73 8.13
N ASN A 387 5.73 5.63 8.82
CA ASN A 387 4.88 4.45 8.74
C ASN A 387 3.76 4.58 9.77
N TRP A 388 2.56 4.92 9.29
CA TRP A 388 1.36 5.04 10.10
C TRP A 388 0.81 3.67 10.48
N CYS A 389 0.26 3.54 11.69
CA CYS A 389 -0.28 2.27 12.18
C CYS A 389 -1.46 1.83 11.32
N VAL A 390 -1.44 0.57 10.91
CA VAL A 390 -2.51 -0.04 10.12
C VAL A 390 -3.81 -0.13 10.92
N HIS A 391 -4.93 -0.13 10.21
CA HIS A 391 -6.23 -0.48 10.77
C HIS A 391 -6.19 -1.92 11.30
N PHE A 392 -6.66 -2.16 12.53
CA PHE A 392 -6.74 -3.50 13.10
C PHE A 392 -7.92 -3.68 14.06
N ASP A 393 -8.26 -4.93 14.31
CA ASP A 393 -9.21 -5.40 15.31
C ASP A 393 -8.66 -6.72 15.88
N GLU A 394 -8.11 -6.68 17.08
CA GLU A 394 -7.35 -7.78 17.69
C GLU A 394 -7.98 -8.19 19.03
N PRO A 395 -7.93 -9.48 19.40
CA PRO A 395 -8.42 -9.93 20.69
C PRO A 395 -7.53 -9.42 21.83
N VAL A 396 -8.15 -9.16 22.98
CA VAL A 396 -7.46 -8.83 24.23
C VAL A 396 -7.61 -10.02 25.20
N PRO A 397 -6.51 -10.55 25.76
CA PRO A 397 -6.56 -11.67 26.71
C PRO A 397 -7.39 -11.45 27.99
#